data_AF-A0A7M7QYX9-F1
#
_entry.id   AF-A0A7M7QYX9-F1
#
_cell.length_a   1.000
_cell.length_b   1.000
_cell.length_c   1.000
_cell.angle_alpha   90.00
_cell.angle_beta   90.00
_cell.angle_gamma   90.00
#
_symmetry.space_group_name_H-M   'P 1'
#
loop_
_entity.id
_entity.type
_entity.pdbx_description
1 polymer ?
#
loop_
_entity_poly.entity_id
_entity_poly.type
_entity_poly.pdbx_seq_one_letter_code
_entity_poly.pdbx_strand_id
1 'polypeptide(L)'
;MWTVFSDSTSANAYYYGFSNTIVVLAAILQPPIFNHYWPSYMKYGSTGFIIGNEIMHAFDTDMYIFDETGSIKQWYTDKSANEYINRTECYVQQYERYVDQQTGLTLHRVGQEERVGTTTSRTKVYGRSIFLDKFR
;
A
#
# COMPACT_ATOMS: atom_id res chain seq x y z
N MET A 1 20.81 10.44 -16.44
CA MET A 1 19.70 9.69 -17.06
C MET A 1 18.49 9.95 -16.18
N TRP A 2 17.45 10.64 -16.68
CA TRP A 2 16.24 10.93 -15.90
C TRP A 2 15.35 9.68 -15.90
N THR A 3 14.95 9.21 -14.72
CA THR A 3 13.96 8.14 -14.56
C THR A 3 12.59 8.68 -14.96
N VAL A 4 12.00 8.11 -16.01
CA VAL A 4 10.65 8.45 -16.45
C VAL A 4 9.66 7.76 -15.50
N PHE A 5 9.09 8.54 -14.60
CA PHE A 5 7.92 8.14 -13.83
C PHE A 5 6.70 8.13 -14.78
N SER A 6 5.76 7.20 -14.57
CA SER A 6 4.54 7.04 -15.38
C SER A 6 3.83 8.36 -15.69
N ASP A 7 3.05 8.40 -16.77
CA ASP A 7 2.36 9.61 -17.26
C ASP A 7 1.74 10.44 -16.13
N SER A 8 2.21 11.68 -15.98
CA SER A 8 1.84 12.64 -14.93
C SER A 8 0.34 12.97 -14.86
N THR A 9 -0.41 12.59 -15.90
CA THR A 9 -1.86 12.75 -16.01
C THR A 9 -2.65 11.66 -15.28
N SER A 10 -2.00 10.57 -14.87
CA SER A 10 -2.65 9.49 -14.12
C SER A 10 -2.85 9.91 -12.66
N ALA A 11 -4.07 9.82 -12.15
CA ALA A 11 -4.37 10.08 -10.73
C ALA A 11 -3.95 8.87 -9.87
N ASN A 12 -2.66 8.79 -9.55
CA ASN A 12 -2.10 7.68 -8.77
C ASN A 12 -0.99 8.12 -7.80
N ALA A 13 -0.67 7.25 -6.85
CA ALA A 13 0.53 7.29 -6.03
C ALA A 13 1.15 5.88 -5.97
N TYR A 14 2.47 5.79 -5.89
CA TYR A 14 3.16 4.52 -5.77
C TYR A 14 4.49 4.65 -5.04
N TYR A 15 4.86 3.58 -4.34
CA TYR A 15 6.20 3.37 -3.79
C TYR A 15 7.10 2.65 -4.81
N TYR A 16 8.34 3.13 -4.94
CA TYR A 16 9.37 2.54 -5.78
C TYR A 16 10.54 2.03 -4.92
N GLY A 17 10.59 0.71 -4.71
CA GLY A 17 11.51 0.06 -3.77
C GLY A 17 12.99 0.23 -4.10
N PHE A 18 13.37 0.16 -5.38
CA PHE A 18 14.79 0.24 -5.79
C PHE A 18 15.45 1.60 -5.50
N SER A 19 14.68 2.67 -5.32
CA SER A 19 15.22 3.97 -4.89
C SER A 19 14.60 4.45 -3.59
N ASN A 20 13.87 3.58 -2.87
CA ASN A 20 13.16 3.92 -1.64
C ASN A 20 12.41 5.26 -1.74
N THR A 21 11.61 5.43 -2.80
CA THR A 21 10.99 6.72 -3.14
C THR A 21 9.47 6.58 -3.23
N ILE A 22 8.76 7.50 -2.61
CA ILE A 22 7.30 7.65 -2.77
C ILE A 22 7.04 8.69 -3.86
N VAL A 23 6.22 8.32 -4.84
CA VAL A 23 5.79 9.21 -5.92
C VAL A 23 4.31 9.47 -5.77
N VAL A 24 3.95 10.75 -5.60
CA VAL A 24 2.56 11.21 -5.61
C VAL A 24 2.36 12.07 -6.85
N LEU A 25 1.54 11.60 -7.80
CA LEU A 25 1.31 12.32 -9.05
C LEU A 25 0.40 13.53 -8.81
N ALA A 26 0.67 14.65 -9.48
CA ALA A 26 -0.10 15.88 -9.29
C ALA A 26 -1.60 15.70 -9.57
N ALA A 27 -1.96 14.80 -10.50
CA ALA A 27 -3.35 14.50 -10.84
C ALA A 27 -4.17 13.88 -9.69
N ILE A 28 -3.54 13.33 -8.63
CA ILE A 28 -4.26 12.86 -7.44
C ILE A 28 -4.49 13.96 -6.40
N LEU A 29 -3.78 15.09 -6.48
CA LEU A 29 -3.83 16.20 -5.50
C LEU A 29 -4.96 17.19 -5.79
N GLN A 30 -6.14 16.67 -6.09
CA GLN A 30 -7.36 17.42 -6.33
C GLN A 30 -8.53 16.82 -5.52
N PRO A 31 -9.65 17.55 -5.34
CA PRO A 31 -10.82 16.98 -4.67
C PRO A 31 -11.27 15.68 -5.38
N PRO A 32 -11.67 14.63 -4.64
CA PRO A 32 -11.96 14.59 -3.20
C PRO A 32 -10.74 14.29 -2.30
N ILE A 33 -9.53 14.22 -2.84
CA ILE A 33 -8.34 13.79 -2.09
C ILE A 33 -7.63 14.96 -1.43
N PHE A 34 -7.50 16.10 -2.10
CA PHE A 34 -6.83 17.26 -1.53
C PHE A 34 -7.51 18.56 -1.95
N ASN A 35 -7.65 19.46 -1.00
CA ASN A 35 -7.97 20.85 -1.27
C ASN A 35 -7.24 21.71 -0.24
N HIS A 36 -6.57 22.75 -0.69
CA HIS A 36 -5.82 23.65 0.17
C HIS A 36 -6.69 24.29 1.28
N TYR A 37 -7.94 24.63 0.95
CA TYR A 37 -8.89 25.30 1.83
C TYR A 37 -9.55 24.36 2.86
N TRP A 38 -9.32 23.05 2.78
CA TRP A 38 -9.89 22.13 3.75
C TRP A 38 -9.20 22.21 5.12
N PRO A 39 -9.96 21.96 6.21
CA PRO A 39 -9.39 21.81 7.53
C PRO A 39 -8.28 20.74 7.55
N SER A 40 -7.28 20.93 8.41
CA SER A 40 -6.13 20.03 8.48
C SER A 40 -6.53 18.58 8.71
N TYR A 41 -7.55 18.30 9.54
CA TYR A 41 -8.01 16.93 9.79
C TYR A 41 -8.49 16.21 8.51
N MET A 42 -9.15 16.93 7.58
CA MET A 42 -9.55 16.32 6.31
C MET A 42 -8.33 16.03 5.45
N LYS A 43 -7.39 16.98 5.33
CA LYS A 43 -6.14 16.81 4.57
C LYS A 43 -5.30 15.64 5.08
N TYR A 44 -5.20 15.48 6.41
CA TYR A 44 -4.52 14.33 7.01
C TYR A 44 -5.29 13.03 6.77
N GLY A 45 -6.62 13.05 6.86
CA GLY A 45 -7.45 11.86 6.63
C GLY A 45 -7.40 11.36 5.18
N SER A 46 -7.33 12.25 4.19
CA SER A 46 -7.32 11.89 2.78
C SER A 46 -5.90 11.77 2.21
N THR A 47 -5.16 12.88 2.13
CA THR A 47 -3.80 12.90 1.56
C THR A 47 -2.82 12.18 2.46
N GLY A 48 -2.93 12.36 3.78
CA GLY A 48 -2.09 11.64 4.74
C GLY A 48 -2.30 10.13 4.69
N PHE A 49 -3.54 9.67 4.45
CA PHE A 49 -3.81 8.24 4.23
C PHE A 49 -3.09 7.70 2.99
N ILE A 50 -3.15 8.41 1.85
CA ILE A 50 -2.46 7.97 0.62
C ILE A 50 -0.95 7.89 0.85
N ILE A 51 -0.36 8.94 1.42
CA ILE A 51 1.09 8.94 1.71
C ILE A 51 1.44 7.81 2.69
N GLY A 52 0.63 7.60 3.73
CA GLY A 52 0.82 6.52 4.69
C GLY A 52 0.71 5.13 4.05
N ASN A 53 -0.20 4.95 3.11
CA ASN A 53 -0.32 3.73 2.31
C ASN A 53 0.96 3.46 1.52
N GLU A 54 1.51 4.48 0.86
CA GLU A 54 2.76 4.33 0.11
C GLU A 54 3.98 4.08 1.01
N ILE A 55 4.04 4.67 2.20
CA ILE A 55 5.07 4.33 3.20
C ILE A 55 4.97 2.84 3.58
N MET A 56 3.76 2.32 3.75
CA MET A 56 3.56 0.93 4.14
C MET A 56 4.08 -0.06 3.09
N HIS A 57 4.07 0.32 1.80
CA HIS A 57 4.63 -0.53 0.74
C HIS A 57 6.13 -0.79 0.87
N ALA A 58 6.88 0.06 1.58
CA ALA A 58 8.28 -0.23 1.91
C ALA A 58 8.44 -1.48 2.79
N PHE A 59 7.37 -1.86 3.51
CA PHE A 59 7.36 -2.97 4.46
C PHE A 59 6.45 -4.12 4.00
N ASP A 60 6.07 -4.15 2.72
CA ASP A 60 5.31 -5.27 2.16
C ASP A 60 6.12 -6.57 2.21
N THR A 61 5.43 -7.71 2.14
CA THR A 61 6.07 -9.03 2.25
C THR A 61 7.13 -9.28 1.18
N ASP A 62 7.09 -8.54 0.07
CA ASP A 62 8.08 -8.65 -1.00
C ASP A 62 9.11 -7.51 -0.96
N MET A 63 8.91 -6.51 -0.10
CA MET A 63 9.69 -5.27 -0.04
C MET A 63 10.50 -5.12 1.26
N TYR A 64 10.16 -5.85 2.32
CA TYR A 64 10.88 -5.79 3.60
C TYR A 64 12.38 -6.22 3.50
N ILE A 65 12.81 -6.80 2.38
CA ILE A 65 14.20 -7.18 2.09
C ILE A 65 15.07 -6.03 1.58
N PHE A 66 14.46 -4.90 1.21
CA PHE A 66 15.18 -3.71 0.74
C PHE A 66 15.57 -2.83 1.93
N ASP A 67 16.82 -2.39 1.95
CA ASP A 67 17.32 -1.41 2.93
C ASP A 67 16.98 0.03 2.52
N GLU A 68 17.43 1.00 3.31
CA GLU A 68 17.14 2.42 3.11
C GLU A 68 17.64 2.98 1.78
N THR A 69 18.59 2.30 1.13
CA THR A 69 19.17 2.68 -0.16
C THR A 69 18.48 2.01 -1.34
N GLY A 70 17.54 1.09 -1.09
CA GLY A 70 16.94 0.25 -2.12
C GLY A 70 17.82 -0.94 -2.51
N SER A 71 18.80 -1.31 -1.68
CA SER A 71 19.62 -2.50 -1.88
C SER A 71 19.00 -3.70 -1.16
N ILE A 72 19.11 -4.90 -1.74
CA ILE A 72 18.65 -6.13 -1.07
C ILE A 72 19.64 -6.48 0.04
N LYS A 73 19.23 -6.30 1.28
CA LYS A 73 20.06 -6.56 2.45
C LYS A 73 19.18 -6.85 3.66
N GLN A 74 19.50 -7.91 4.40
CA GLN A 74 18.82 -8.19 5.65
C GLN A 74 19.21 -7.14 6.70
N TRP A 75 18.30 -6.21 6.99
CA TRP A 75 18.46 -5.15 8.00
C TRP A 75 17.69 -5.42 9.30
N TYR A 76 16.95 -6.53 9.36
CA TYR A 76 16.15 -6.98 10.50
C TYR A 76 16.71 -8.26 11.12
N THR A 77 16.34 -8.51 12.38
CA THR A 77 16.70 -9.76 13.09
C THR A 77 15.75 -10.91 12.74
N ASP A 78 16.21 -12.15 12.84
CA ASP A 78 15.38 -13.33 12.59
C ASP A 78 14.14 -13.38 13.50
N LYS A 79 14.28 -12.92 14.75
CA LYS A 79 13.15 -12.76 15.68
C LYS A 79 12.08 -11.82 15.12
N SER A 80 12.49 -10.69 14.55
CA SER A 80 11.58 -9.70 13.97
C SER A 80 10.92 -10.23 12.70
N ALA A 81 11.67 -10.94 11.87
CA ALA A 81 11.14 -11.59 10.66
C ALA A 81 10.05 -12.63 11.01
N ASN A 82 10.31 -13.49 11.99
CA ASN A 82 9.34 -14.48 12.44
C ASN A 82 8.07 -13.84 13.00
N GLU A 83 8.20 -12.79 13.80
CA GLU A 83 7.05 -12.06 14.35
C GLU A 83 6.25 -11.34 13.24
N TYR A 84 6.94 -10.77 12.25
CA TYR A 84 6.30 -10.17 11.08
C TYR A 84 5.48 -11.19 10.28
N ILE A 85 6.05 -12.36 9.98
CA ILE A 85 5.36 -13.45 9.28
C ILE A 85 4.12 -13.89 10.08
N ASN A 86 4.26 -14.10 11.39
CA ASN A 86 3.16 -14.52 12.27
C ASN A 86 2.00 -13.51 12.26
N ARG A 87 2.30 -12.22 12.36
CA ARG A 87 1.27 -11.15 12.30
C ARG A 87 0.61 -11.06 10.93
N THR A 88 1.40 -11.21 9.87
CA THR A 88 0.88 -11.16 8.49
C THR A 88 -0.08 -12.33 8.23
N GLU A 89 0.22 -13.52 8.74
CA GLU A 89 -0.66 -14.69 8.62
C GLU A 89 -2.02 -14.48 9.31
N CYS A 90 -2.05 -13.81 10.46
CA CYS A 90 -3.31 -13.44 11.12
C CYS A 90 -4.20 -12.58 10.21
N TYR A 91 -3.60 -11.59 9.54
CA TYR A 91 -4.32 -10.78 8.57
C TYR A 91 -4.80 -11.62 7.40
N VAL A 92 -3.95 -12.49 6.83
CA VAL A 92 -4.33 -13.44 5.77
C VAL A 92 -5.61 -14.20 6.12
N GLN A 93 -5.63 -14.82 7.31
CA GLN A 93 -6.77 -15.59 7.78
C GLN A 93 -8.05 -14.76 7.99
N GLN A 94 -7.90 -13.49 8.38
CA GLN A 94 -9.04 -12.59 8.56
C GLN A 94 -9.77 -12.36 7.24
N TYR A 95 -9.04 -12.07 6.15
CA TYR A 95 -9.68 -11.73 4.87
C TYR A 95 -10.00 -12.94 4.00
N GLU A 96 -9.32 -14.08 4.18
CA GLU A 96 -9.73 -15.35 3.55
C GLU A 96 -11.16 -15.75 3.95
N ARG A 97 -11.70 -15.20 5.04
CA ARG A 97 -13.09 -15.43 5.51
C ARG A 97 -14.06 -14.31 5.11
N TYR A 98 -13.56 -13.22 4.54
CA TYR A 98 -14.39 -12.08 4.15
C TYR A 98 -15.07 -12.35 2.81
N VAL A 99 -16.40 -12.20 2.79
CA VAL A 99 -17.22 -12.32 1.59
C VAL A 99 -17.71 -10.93 1.21
N ASP A 100 -17.37 -10.51 0.00
CA ASP A 100 -17.88 -9.27 -0.55
C ASP A 100 -19.39 -9.40 -0.80
N GLN A 101 -20.18 -8.54 -0.18
CA GLN A 101 -21.64 -8.63 -0.22
C GLN A 101 -22.25 -8.29 -1.59
N GLN A 102 -21.51 -7.59 -2.46
CA GLN A 102 -22.00 -7.16 -3.77
C GLN A 102 -21.78 -8.23 -4.84
N THR A 103 -20.62 -8.88 -4.78
CA THR A 103 -20.19 -9.89 -5.75
C THR A 103 -20.44 -11.32 -5.27
N GLY A 104 -20.61 -11.52 -3.96
CA GLY A 104 -20.70 -12.84 -3.33
C GLY A 104 -19.37 -13.61 -3.34
N LEU A 105 -18.27 -12.96 -3.72
CA LEU A 105 -16.96 -13.58 -3.82
C LEU A 105 -16.23 -13.48 -2.47
N THR A 106 -15.64 -14.58 -2.05
CA THR A 106 -14.71 -14.59 -0.93
C THR A 106 -13.36 -14.03 -1.38
N LEU A 107 -12.77 -13.13 -0.59
CA LEU A 107 -11.42 -12.61 -0.83
C LEU A 107 -10.39 -13.72 -0.60
N HIS A 108 -10.18 -14.58 -1.59
CA HIS A 108 -9.13 -15.58 -1.56
C HIS A 108 -7.76 -14.96 -1.84
N ARG A 109 -6.71 -15.72 -1.49
CA ARG A 109 -5.30 -15.44 -1.74
C ARG A 109 -5.02 -15.29 -3.26
N VAL A 110 -5.38 -14.15 -3.85
CA VAL A 110 -4.99 -13.81 -5.23
C VAL A 110 -3.55 -13.30 -5.16
N GLY A 111 -2.61 -14.23 -5.25
CA GLY A 111 -1.22 -13.92 -5.51
C GLY A 111 -1.11 -13.38 -6.92
N GLN A 112 -0.56 -12.18 -7.03
CA GLN A 112 -0.32 -11.47 -8.28
C GLN A 112 -1.64 -11.29 -9.04
N GLU A 113 -2.12 -10.06 -9.07
CA GLU A 113 -2.13 -9.32 -10.31
C GLU A 113 -3.26 -8.13 -10.07
N GLU A 114 -3.02 -6.78 -9.86
CA GLU A 114 -3.81 -5.45 -10.08
C GLU A 114 -3.74 -4.67 -11.48
N ARG A 115 -4.59 -4.89 -12.51
CA ARG A 115 -4.36 -4.35 -13.88
C ARG A 115 -4.83 -2.90 -13.79
N VAL A 116 -4.01 -1.89 -14.09
CA VAL A 116 -2.82 -1.86 -14.96
C VAL A 116 -1.55 -2.41 -14.30
N GLY A 117 -1.05 -3.54 -14.81
CA GLY A 117 0.17 -4.16 -14.32
C GLY A 117 -0.09 -4.90 -13.03
N THR A 118 -0.87 -5.94 -13.20
CA THR A 118 -1.49 -6.58 -12.12
C THR A 118 -0.36 -7.08 -11.12
N THR A 119 -0.24 -6.70 -9.81
CA THR A 119 0.30 -7.53 -8.68
C THR A 119 0.09 -6.88 -7.31
N THR A 120 -0.91 -7.34 -6.56
CA THR A 120 -1.19 -6.90 -5.19
C THR A 120 -0.43 -7.80 -4.21
N SER A 121 0.63 -7.29 -3.59
CA SER A 121 1.37 -8.01 -2.53
C SER A 121 0.47 -8.27 -1.31
N ARG A 122 0.85 -9.25 -0.48
CA ARG A 122 0.06 -9.81 0.64
C ARG A 122 -0.28 -8.82 1.75
N THR A 123 0.13 -7.55 1.65
CA THR A 123 -0.23 -6.48 2.59
C THR A 123 -1.16 -5.43 1.99
N LYS A 124 -1.23 -5.29 0.65
CA LYS A 124 -2.04 -4.24 -0.01
C LYS A 124 -3.55 -4.47 0.16
N VAL A 125 -4.03 -5.71 0.01
CA VAL A 125 -5.44 -6.07 0.26
C VAL A 125 -5.80 -5.85 1.74
N TYR A 126 -4.85 -6.17 2.62
CA TYR A 126 -5.04 -6.21 4.06
C TYR A 126 -4.98 -4.81 4.68
N GLY A 127 -4.05 -3.95 4.25
CA GLY A 127 -3.90 -2.58 4.72
C GLY A 127 -5.06 -1.65 4.31
N ARG A 128 -5.57 -1.77 3.08
CA ARG A 128 -6.73 -0.98 2.63
C ARG A 128 -8.01 -1.35 3.38
N SER A 129 -8.21 -2.65 3.66
CA SER A 129 -9.44 -3.08 4.31
C SER A 129 -9.42 -2.90 5.83
N ILE A 130 -8.25 -2.92 6.49
CA ILE A 130 -8.14 -2.58 7.94
C ILE A 130 -8.58 -1.13 8.19
N PHE A 131 -8.34 -0.24 7.23
CA PHE A 131 -8.74 1.16 7.35
C PHE A 131 -10.22 1.35 7.03
N LEU A 132 -10.74 0.77 5.95
CA LEU A 132 -12.15 0.93 5.55
C LEU A 132 -13.15 0.31 6.56
N ASP A 133 -12.81 -0.81 7.21
CA ASP A 133 -13.69 -1.41 8.22
C ASP A 133 -13.75 -0.62 9.55
N LYS A 134 -12.82 0.33 9.77
CA LYS A 134 -12.80 1.17 10.98
C LYS A 134 -13.53 2.51 10.83
N PHE A 135 -14.03 2.84 9.64
CA PHE A 135 -14.80 4.07 9.37
C PHE A 135 -16.28 3.80 9.03
N ARG A 136 -16.80 2.61 9.39
CA ARG A 136 -18.22 2.29 9.33
C ARG A 136 -18.86 2.25 10.71
#